data_AF-A0A7J5F6B0-F1
#
_entry.id   AF-A0A7J5F6B0-F1
#
_cell.length_a   1.000
_cell.length_b   1.000
_cell.length_c   1.000
_cell.angle_alpha   90.00
_cell.angle_beta   90.00
_cell.angle_gamma   90.00
#
_symmetry.space_group_name_H-M   'P 1'
#
loop_
_entity.id
_entity.type
_entity.pdbx_description
1 polymer ?
#
loop_
_entity_poly.entity_id
_entity_poly.type
_entity_poly.pdbx_seq_one_letter_code
_entity_poly.pdbx_strand_id
1 'polypeptide(L)'
;MKEEELLLEIEQAAQDMNLRIRYEKGDFDGGYCILRDENIIVVNKKLAPIRKCSVIAQALGEYGIDQVYMKPIVRTYVEDEIVRAKAAAGKNVVRRTDAAAEAVPSETPGSDATAAAEGASATPEEAPAPEASANDGTDA
;
A
#
# COMPACT_ATOMS: atom_id res chain seq x y z
N MET A 1 8.97 13.05 19.14
CA MET A 1 9.82 12.60 18.02
C MET A 1 10.17 13.79 17.18
N LYS A 2 11.38 13.81 16.63
CA LYS A 2 11.74 14.78 15.60
C LYS A 2 11.05 14.38 14.29
N GLU A 3 10.74 15.36 13.46
CA GLU A 3 10.06 15.14 12.16
C GLU A 3 10.87 14.22 11.24
N GLU A 4 12.19 14.26 11.35
CA GLU A 4 13.13 13.41 10.60
C GLU A 4 13.06 11.93 11.03
N GLU A 5 12.89 11.66 12.32
CA GLU A 5 12.77 10.29 12.84
C GLU A 5 11.47 9.66 12.35
N LEU A 6 10.37 10.41 12.38
CA LEU A 6 9.07 9.95 11.92
C LEU A 6 9.06 9.68 10.41
N LEU A 7 9.78 10.50 9.64
CA LEU A 7 9.97 10.26 8.21
C LEU A 7 10.66 8.91 7.95
N LEU A 8 11.77 8.65 8.64
CA LEU A 8 12.50 7.39 8.49
C LEU A 8 11.66 6.17 8.88
N GLU A 9 10.86 6.27 9.94
CA GLU A 9 9.99 5.16 10.37
C GLU A 9 8.87 4.87 9.36
N ILE A 10 8.28 5.92 8.76
CA ILE A 10 7.27 5.77 7.70
C ILE A 10 7.89 5.18 6.43
N GLU A 11 9.11 5.61 6.07
CA GLU A 11 9.83 5.06 4.92
C GLU A 11 10.12 3.57 5.10
N GLN A 12 10.55 3.16 6.28
CA GLN A 12 10.77 1.75 6.61
C GLN A 12 9.49 0.93 6.47
N ALA A 13 8.37 1.43 7.02
CA ALA A 13 7.08 0.75 6.89
C ALA A 13 6.65 0.57 5.41
N ALA A 14 6.93 1.56 4.56
CA ALA A 14 6.66 1.46 3.13
C ALA A 14 7.56 0.43 2.44
N GLN A 15 8.85 0.37 2.81
CA GLN A 15 9.78 -0.62 2.27
C GLN A 15 9.37 -2.05 2.66
N ASP A 16 8.93 -2.26 3.91
CA ASP A 16 8.41 -3.55 4.40
C ASP A 16 7.16 -4.00 3.63
N MET A 17 6.38 -3.04 3.11
CA MET A 17 5.22 -3.27 2.23
C MET A 17 5.60 -3.50 0.76
N ASN A 18 6.89 -3.58 0.43
CA ASN A 18 7.40 -3.72 -0.92
C ASN A 18 7.09 -2.49 -1.82
N LEU A 19 6.90 -1.30 -1.22
CA LEU A 19 6.69 -0.04 -1.91
C LEU A 19 8.04 0.65 -2.17
N ARG A 20 8.29 1.03 -3.43
CA ARG A 20 9.51 1.76 -3.80
C ARG A 20 9.31 3.25 -3.65
N ILE A 21 10.07 3.91 -2.78
CA ILE A 21 10.03 5.38 -2.65
C ILE A 21 11.01 6.00 -3.64
N ARG A 22 10.53 6.90 -4.51
CA ARG A 22 11.34 7.70 -5.42
C ARG A 22 11.23 9.18 -5.12
N TYR A 23 12.39 9.76 -4.90
CA TYR A 23 12.52 11.18 -4.68
C TYR A 23 12.85 11.93 -5.96
N GLU A 24 11.89 12.72 -6.44
CA GLU A 24 11.99 13.46 -7.69
C GLU A 24 11.94 14.97 -7.47
N LYS A 25 12.32 15.74 -8.50
CA LYS A 25 12.22 17.20 -8.50
C LYS A 25 11.11 17.56 -9.48
N GLY A 26 10.09 18.26 -9.00
CA GLY A 26 8.99 18.73 -9.84
C GLY A 26 8.14 19.78 -9.12
N ASP A 27 6.98 20.04 -9.70
CA ASP A 27 5.96 20.97 -9.19
C ASP A 27 4.76 20.24 -8.57
N PHE A 28 4.99 19.01 -8.11
CA PHE A 28 4.01 18.19 -7.40
C PHE A 28 4.45 17.98 -5.95
N ASP A 29 3.53 17.63 -5.06
CA ASP A 29 3.88 17.25 -3.69
C ASP A 29 4.30 15.77 -3.63
N GLY A 30 3.51 14.90 -4.25
CA GLY A 30 3.80 13.48 -4.45
C GLY A 30 2.53 12.66 -4.52
N GLY A 31 2.67 11.33 -4.49
CA GLY A 31 1.53 10.41 -4.50
C GLY A 31 1.91 8.95 -4.73
N TYR A 32 0.91 8.09 -4.63
CA TYR A 32 1.01 6.68 -4.97
C TYR A 32 0.84 6.48 -6.48
N CYS A 33 1.72 5.67 -7.07
CA CYS A 33 1.74 5.41 -8.51
C CYS A 33 2.01 3.91 -8.74
N ILE A 34 1.29 3.34 -9.70
CA ILE A 34 1.52 1.96 -10.16
C ILE A 34 2.15 2.03 -11.54
N LEU A 35 3.38 1.55 -11.68
CA LEU A 35 4.13 1.58 -12.93
C LEU A 35 4.54 0.17 -13.31
N ARG A 36 3.92 -0.39 -14.37
CA ARG A 36 4.21 -1.77 -14.83
C ARG A 36 4.11 -2.80 -13.69
N ASP A 37 3.02 -2.72 -12.93
CA ASP A 37 2.75 -3.57 -11.77
C ASP A 37 3.71 -3.35 -10.58
N GLU A 38 4.63 -2.39 -10.65
CA GLU A 38 5.43 -1.95 -9.52
C GLU A 38 4.71 -0.85 -8.74
N ASN A 39 4.63 -1.04 -7.42
CA ASN A 39 4.08 -0.06 -6.50
C ASN A 39 5.16 0.97 -6.11
N ILE A 40 5.01 2.20 -6.59
CA ILE A 40 5.98 3.27 -6.44
C ILE A 40 5.33 4.47 -5.76
N ILE A 41 5.97 5.00 -4.73
CA ILE A 41 5.60 6.27 -4.10
C ILE A 41 6.56 7.33 -4.61
N VAL A 42 6.04 8.36 -5.28
CA VAL A 42 6.86 9.49 -5.74
C VAL A 42 6.72 10.65 -4.77
N VAL A 43 7.83 11.19 -4.28
CA VAL A 43 7.86 12.28 -3.31
C VAL A 43 8.76 13.39 -3.82
N ASN A 44 8.31 14.65 -3.72
CA ASN A 44 9.14 15.78 -4.13
C ASN A 44 10.24 16.07 -3.10
N LYS A 45 11.50 16.10 -3.58
CA LYS A 45 12.69 16.40 -2.77
C LYS A 45 12.62 17.76 -2.07
N LYS A 46 11.97 18.74 -2.68
CA LYS A 46 11.88 20.13 -2.19
C LYS A 46 10.97 20.29 -0.97
N LEU A 47 10.16 19.28 -0.64
CA LEU A 47 9.22 19.36 0.47
C LEU A 47 9.91 19.34 1.84
N ALA A 48 9.29 20.02 2.80
CA ALA A 48 9.64 19.91 4.21
C ALA A 48 9.42 18.47 4.72
N PRO A 49 10.18 18.01 5.74
CA PRO A 49 10.07 16.65 6.27
C PRO A 49 8.63 16.27 6.63
N ILE A 50 7.93 17.15 7.36
CA ILE A 50 6.53 16.92 7.75
C ILE A 50 5.59 16.73 6.56
N ARG A 51 5.80 17.47 5.46
CA ARG A 51 5.00 17.33 4.23
C ARG A 51 5.28 16.01 3.53
N LYS A 52 6.55 15.57 3.50
CA LYS A 52 6.92 14.27 2.95
C LYS A 52 6.26 13.14 3.74
N CYS A 53 6.22 13.24 5.06
CA CYS A 53 5.50 12.29 5.92
C CYS A 53 4.03 12.20 5.53
N SER A 54 3.32 13.33 5.42
CA SER A 54 1.90 13.33 5.01
C SER A 54 1.69 12.69 3.63
N VAL A 55 2.55 12.99 2.65
CA VAL A 55 2.44 12.41 1.29
C VAL A 55 2.62 10.89 1.31
N ILE A 56 3.64 10.38 2.01
CA ILE A 56 3.88 8.93 2.11
C ILE A 56 2.76 8.27 2.91
N ALA A 57 2.28 8.89 3.99
CA ALA A 57 1.17 8.39 4.79
C ALA A 57 -0.12 8.24 3.98
N GLN A 58 -0.45 9.22 3.14
CA GLN A 58 -1.62 9.12 2.25
C GLN A 58 -1.45 7.99 1.24
N ALA A 59 -0.27 7.86 0.63
CA ALA A 59 0.03 6.75 -0.29
C ALA A 59 -0.06 5.36 0.38
N LEU A 60 0.41 5.24 1.63
CA LEU A 60 0.27 4.01 2.41
C LEU A 60 -1.19 3.68 2.71
N GLY A 61 -2.01 4.69 2.97
CA GLY A 61 -3.43 4.52 3.17
C GLY A 61 -4.20 4.06 1.93
N GLU A 62 -3.76 4.47 0.74
CA GLU A 62 -4.30 3.99 -0.54
C GLU A 62 -3.88 2.55 -0.83
N TYR A 63 -2.65 2.17 -0.47
CA TYR A 63 -2.13 0.81 -0.65
C TYR A 63 -2.75 -0.19 0.34
N GLY A 64 -2.92 0.22 1.60
CA GLY A 64 -3.43 -0.60 2.70
C GLY A 64 -2.38 -0.87 3.77
N ILE A 65 -2.75 -0.63 5.03
CA ILE A 65 -1.85 -0.72 6.21
C ILE A 65 -2.15 -1.90 7.14
N ASP A 66 -3.04 -2.80 6.73
CA ASP A 66 -3.55 -3.88 7.59
C ASP A 66 -2.57 -5.05 7.70
N GLN A 67 -1.75 -5.26 6.67
CA GLN A 67 -0.92 -6.47 6.50
C GLN A 67 0.52 -6.33 7.03
N VAL A 68 0.91 -5.14 7.52
CA VAL A 68 2.29 -4.88 7.97
C VAL A 68 2.32 -4.33 9.39
N TYR A 69 3.29 -4.82 10.16
CA TYR A 69 3.57 -4.32 11.50
C TYR A 69 4.28 -2.97 11.42
N MET A 70 3.69 -1.97 12.07
CA MET A 70 4.25 -0.63 12.19
C MET A 70 4.08 -0.12 13.61
N LYS A 71 4.97 0.80 14.02
CA LYS A 71 4.90 1.38 15.37
C LYS A 71 3.54 2.08 15.57
N PRO A 72 2.96 2.03 16.79
CA PRO A 72 1.66 2.64 17.07
C PRO A 72 1.60 4.13 16.67
N ILE A 73 2.68 4.87 16.92
CA ILE A 73 2.80 6.30 16.58
C ILE A 73 2.69 6.52 15.06
N VAL A 74 3.32 5.66 14.25
CA VAL A 74 3.27 5.73 12.79
C VAL A 74 1.88 5.36 12.29
N ARG A 75 1.30 4.28 12.81
CA ARG A 75 -0.06 3.85 12.45
C ARG A 75 -1.08 4.95 12.70
N THR A 76 -1.06 5.57 13.89
CA THR A 76 -1.99 6.67 14.22
C THR A 76 -1.81 7.85 13.28
N TYR A 77 -0.57 8.18 12.89
CA TYR A 77 -0.32 9.27 11.96
C TYR A 77 -0.87 8.97 10.55
N VAL A 78 -0.70 7.75 10.07
CA VAL A 78 -1.24 7.33 8.77
C VAL A 78 -2.78 7.31 8.80
N GLU A 79 -3.39 6.77 9.85
CA GLU A 79 -4.84 6.77 10.03
C GLU A 79 -5.41 8.20 10.06
N ASP A 80 -4.77 9.13 10.77
CA ASP A 80 -5.15 10.54 10.81
C ASP A 80 -5.10 11.19 9.42
N GLU A 81 -4.05 10.91 8.65
CA GLU A 81 -3.91 11.41 7.27
C GLU A 81 -4.96 10.79 6.33
N ILE A 82 -5.31 9.52 6.49
CA ILE A 82 -6.40 8.86 5.74
C ILE A 82 -7.74 9.55 6.04
N VAL A 83 -8.02 9.85 7.31
CA VAL A 83 -9.25 10.56 7.70
C VAL A 83 -9.29 11.96 7.09
N ARG A 84 -8.17 12.70 7.12
CA ARG A 84 -8.06 14.03 6.49
C ARG A 84 -8.24 13.95 4.97
N ALA A 85 -7.63 12.98 4.31
CA ALA A 85 -7.74 12.76 2.87
C ALA A 85 -9.18 12.43 2.46
N LYS A 86 -9.85 11.53 3.19
CA LYS A 86 -11.28 11.20 2.97
C LYS A 86 -12.20 12.41 3.20
N ALA A 87 -11.92 13.23 4.23
CA ALA A 87 -12.67 14.45 4.48
C ALA A 87 -12.46 15.52 3.39
N ALA A 88 -11.28 15.57 2.77
CA ALA A 88 -11.01 16.44 1.62
C ALA A 88 -11.71 15.96 0.34
N ALA A 89 -11.76 14.64 0.11
CA ALA A 89 -12.47 14.04 -1.03
C ALA A 89 -14.00 14.26 -0.96
N GLY A 90 -14.57 14.30 0.26
CA GLY A 90 -16.00 14.51 0.48
C GLY A 90 -16.55 15.90 0.13
N LYS A 91 -15.70 16.88 -0.24
CA LYS A 91 -16.15 18.23 -0.62
C LYS A 91 -16.50 18.40 -2.10
N ASN A 92 -16.39 17.36 -2.93
CA ASN A 92 -16.74 17.46 -4.35
C ASN A 92 -17.83 16.49 -4.83
N VAL A 93 -18.73 16.09 -3.92
CA VAL A 93 -19.92 15.31 -4.24
C VAL A 93 -21.16 16.18 -4.03
N VAL A 94 -21.84 16.45 -5.16
CA VAL A 94 -23.17 17.06 -5.35
C VAL A 94 -23.25 18.60 -5.48
N ARG A 95 -23.33 19.07 -6.73
CA ARG A 95 -24.57 19.68 -7.28
C ARG A 95 -24.72 19.35 -8.77
N ARG A 96 -25.10 18.12 -9.07
CA ARG A 96 -25.86 17.78 -10.29
C ARG A 96 -26.44 16.40 -10.08
N THR A 97 -27.67 16.34 -9.59
CA THR A 97 -28.74 15.46 -10.06
C THR A 97 -30.01 15.77 -9.24
N ASP A 98 -30.70 16.84 -9.59
CA ASP A 98 -32.16 16.83 -9.49
C ASP A 98 -32.66 16.06 -10.70
N ALA A 99 -32.68 14.73 -10.63
CA ALA A 99 -33.43 13.87 -11.56
C ALA A 99 -33.44 12.40 -11.09
N ALA A 100 -34.39 12.13 -10.21
CA ALA A 100 -35.30 10.98 -10.21
C ALA A 100 -34.79 9.52 -10.10
N ALA A 101 -35.63 8.75 -9.38
CA ALA A 101 -35.73 7.30 -9.23
C ALA A 101 -34.80 6.69 -8.16
N GLU A 102 -35.23 6.58 -6.90
CA GLU A 102 -36.15 5.54 -6.36
C GLU A 102 -35.82 4.12 -6.85
N ALA A 103 -35.27 3.28 -5.97
CA ALA A 103 -35.97 2.13 -5.39
C ALA A 103 -34.99 1.18 -4.64
N VAL A 104 -35.22 1.05 -3.34
CA VAL A 104 -35.02 -0.17 -2.52
C VAL A 104 -36.31 -0.99 -2.73
N PRO A 105 -36.39 -2.35 -2.84
CA PRO A 105 -35.99 -3.36 -1.83
C PRO A 105 -35.50 -4.69 -2.49
N SER A 106 -35.26 -5.85 -1.87
CA SER A 106 -35.84 -6.57 -0.73
C SER A 106 -35.01 -7.81 -0.38
N GLU A 107 -35.20 -8.32 0.84
CA GLU A 107 -34.56 -9.47 1.48
C GLU A 107 -34.99 -10.86 0.94
N THR A 108 -34.01 -11.81 0.87
CA THR A 108 -33.98 -13.28 1.22
C THR A 108 -35.08 -14.28 0.75
N PRO A 109 -34.98 -15.64 0.91
CA PRO A 109 -33.88 -16.65 0.99
C PRO A 109 -34.13 -17.98 0.16
N GLY A 110 -33.19 -18.96 0.24
CA GLY A 110 -33.38 -20.42 -0.07
C GLY A 110 -33.07 -20.84 -1.53
N SER A 111 -32.56 -22.02 -1.89
CA SER A 111 -32.34 -23.31 -1.22
C SER A 111 -31.49 -24.22 -2.15
N ASP A 112 -30.76 -25.18 -1.56
CA ASP A 112 -30.35 -26.51 -2.06
C ASP A 112 -29.97 -26.76 -3.55
N ALA A 113 -28.73 -27.27 -3.76
CA ALA A 113 -28.46 -28.47 -4.57
C ALA A 113 -26.97 -28.89 -4.53
N THR A 114 -26.67 -29.85 -3.65
CA THR A 114 -25.90 -31.10 -3.86
C THR A 114 -24.78 -31.23 -4.92
N ALA A 115 -23.62 -31.65 -4.40
CA ALA A 115 -22.82 -32.85 -4.75
C ALA A 115 -21.83 -32.87 -5.94
N ALA A 116 -20.56 -33.20 -5.58
CA ALA A 116 -19.75 -34.34 -6.07
C ALA A 116 -18.34 -34.04 -6.61
N ALA A 117 -17.45 -35.02 -6.36
CA ALA A 117 -16.09 -35.29 -6.88
C ALA A 117 -14.91 -34.57 -6.17
N GLU A 118 -14.09 -35.25 -5.36
CA GLU A 118 -12.88 -36.06 -5.75
C GLU A 118 -11.78 -35.16 -6.37
N GLY A 119 -10.51 -35.15 -6.00
CA GLY A 119 -9.62 -35.97 -5.18
C GLY A 119 -8.16 -35.51 -5.48
N ALA A 120 -7.17 -36.13 -4.82
CA ALA A 120 -5.74 -36.15 -5.18
C ALA A 120 -4.94 -34.82 -5.08
N SER A 121 -4.12 -34.60 -4.05
CA SER A 121 -2.74 -35.11 -3.83
C SER A 121 -1.63 -34.25 -4.45
N ALA A 122 -0.60 -33.97 -3.63
CA ALA A 122 0.80 -33.74 -4.01
C ALA A 122 1.09 -32.44 -4.81
N THR A 123 2.15 -31.65 -4.60
CA THR A 123 3.44 -31.78 -3.88
C THR A 123 4.09 -30.37 -3.86
N PRO A 124 5.14 -30.13 -3.06
CA PRO A 124 5.78 -28.83 -2.88
C PRO A 124 6.66 -28.45 -4.07
N GLU A 125 6.67 -27.16 -4.42
CA GLU A 125 7.56 -26.61 -5.45
C GLU A 125 8.89 -26.19 -4.81
N GLU A 126 9.88 -27.02 -5.08
CA GLU A 126 11.30 -26.89 -4.78
C GLU A 126 11.94 -25.88 -5.73
N ALA A 127 12.53 -24.80 -5.20
CA ALA A 127 13.38 -23.90 -5.96
C ALA A 127 14.85 -24.27 -5.72
N PRO A 128 15.62 -24.61 -6.77
CA PRO A 128 17.02 -24.98 -6.63
C PRO A 128 17.94 -23.75 -6.61
N ALA A 129 18.91 -23.75 -5.70
CA ALA A 129 20.12 -22.94 -5.82
C ALA A 129 21.34 -23.77 -5.39
N PRO A 130 22.09 -24.35 -6.32
CA PRO A 130 23.55 -24.31 -6.29
C PRO A 130 23.98 -22.99 -6.97
N GLU A 131 25.07 -22.33 -6.62
CA GLU A 131 26.41 -22.82 -6.85
C GLU A 131 27.41 -22.31 -5.81
N ALA A 132 28.26 -23.24 -5.40
CA ALA A 132 29.50 -23.00 -4.70
C ALA A 132 30.50 -22.29 -5.63
N SER A 133 31.26 -21.35 -5.08
CA SER A 133 32.62 -21.07 -5.55
C SER A 133 33.52 -20.90 -4.34
N ALA A 134 33.91 -22.03 -3.78
CA ALA A 134 35.19 -22.14 -3.09
C ALA A 134 36.27 -22.25 -4.17
N ASN A 135 37.25 -21.34 -4.13
CA ASN A 135 38.60 -21.63 -4.59
C ASN A 135 39.56 -21.02 -3.58
N ASP A 136 39.91 -21.88 -2.62
CA ASP A 136 41.16 -21.88 -1.88
C ASP A 136 42.21 -22.53 -2.80
N GLY A 137 43.37 -21.90 -3.00
CA GLY A 137 44.41 -22.48 -3.86
C GLY A 137 45.47 -21.50 -4.34
N THR A 138 46.49 -21.31 -3.48
CA THR A 138 47.93 -21.39 -3.79
C THR A 138 48.37 -21.36 -5.27
N ASP A 139 49.23 -20.40 -5.65
CA ASP A 139 50.61 -20.62 -6.17
C ASP A 139 51.12 -19.35 -6.91
N ALA A 140 52.18 -18.71 -6.38
CA ALA A 140 53.28 -18.01 -7.07
C ALA A 140 54.03 -17.06 -6.12
#